data_AF-A0A494JAF7-F1
#
_entry.id   AF-A0A494JAF7-F1
#
_cell.length_a   1.000
_cell.length_b   1.000
_cell.length_c   1.000
_cell.angle_alpha   90.00
_cell.angle_beta   90.00
_cell.angle_gamma   90.00
#
_symmetry.space_group_name_H-M   'P 1'
#
loop_
_entity.id
_entity.type
_entity.pdbx_description
1 polymer ?
#
loop_
_entity_poly.entity_id
_entity_poly.type
_entity_poly.pdbx_seq_one_letter_code
_entity_poly.pdbx_strand_id
1 'polypeptide(L)'
;MDNFQVNFPLTYQLLGAWFSDIDYEDITYEKMIENYKKVTKRQDLDLLKLELPELKRELDKNTIDYKYISRLSNIYFENNDDVLKWLNEIFTYLEE
;
A
#
# COMPACT_ATOMS: atom_id res chain seq x y z
N MET A 1 -6.74 12.09 11.00
CA MET A 1 -7.49 11.87 9.75
C MET A 1 -8.70 11.04 10.11
N ASP A 2 -9.92 11.56 9.94
CA ASP A 2 -11.11 10.75 10.17
C ASP A 2 -11.24 9.74 9.01
N ASN A 3 -10.91 8.49 9.32
CA ASN A 3 -11.06 7.27 8.52
C ASN A 3 -10.17 7.13 7.26
N PHE A 4 -8.99 6.51 7.42
CA PHE A 4 -8.07 6.14 6.33
C PHE A 4 -8.77 5.36 5.21
N GLN A 5 -9.65 4.41 5.57
CA GLN A 5 -10.39 3.59 4.60
C GLN A 5 -11.31 4.43 3.69
N VAL A 6 -11.78 5.60 4.16
CA VAL A 6 -12.62 6.48 3.35
C VAL A 6 -11.80 7.30 2.36
N ASN A 7 -10.59 7.72 2.77
CA ASN A 7 -9.72 8.56 1.93
C ASN A 7 -8.87 7.72 0.96
N PHE A 8 -8.53 6.49 1.34
CA PHE A 8 -7.67 5.58 0.57
C PHE A 8 -8.27 4.17 0.51
N PRO A 9 -9.48 3.99 -0.04
CA PRO A 9 -10.18 2.70 -0.03
C PRO A 9 -9.41 1.60 -0.74
N LEU A 10 -8.75 1.89 -1.86
CA LEU A 10 -8.03 0.88 -2.65
C LEU A 10 -6.69 0.55 -2.01
N THR A 11 -6.00 1.55 -1.47
CA THR A 11 -4.79 1.35 -0.70
C THR A 11 -5.09 0.55 0.57
N TYR A 12 -6.18 0.86 1.26
CA TYR A 12 -6.63 0.09 2.42
C TYR A 12 -6.88 -1.39 2.07
N GLN A 13 -7.55 -1.64 0.95
CA GLN A 13 -7.78 -3.01 0.48
C GLN A 13 -6.48 -3.73 0.12
N LEU A 14 -5.55 -3.07 -0.59
CA LEU A 14 -4.27 -3.67 -0.95
C LEU A 14 -3.45 -4.03 0.30
N LEU A 15 -3.29 -3.06 1.21
CA LEU A 15 -2.50 -3.25 2.42
C LEU A 15 -3.13 -4.31 3.34
N GLY A 16 -4.43 -4.17 3.62
CA GLY A 16 -5.13 -4.99 4.61
C GLY A 16 -5.60 -6.36 4.16
N ALA A 17 -5.65 -6.63 2.84
CA ALA A 17 -6.12 -7.92 2.33
C ALA A 17 -5.07 -8.68 1.51
N TRP A 18 -4.03 -8.01 1.00
CA TRP A 18 -3.00 -8.67 0.19
C TRP A 18 -1.64 -8.69 0.88
N PHE A 19 -1.24 -7.58 1.52
CA PHE A 19 0.02 -7.57 2.26
C PHE A 19 -0.09 -8.23 3.63
N SER A 20 -1.27 -8.21 4.26
CA SER A 20 -1.47 -8.83 5.58
C SER A 20 -1.02 -10.30 5.64
N ASP A 21 -1.18 -11.03 4.54
CA ASP A 21 -0.91 -12.47 4.45
C ASP A 21 0.44 -12.79 3.79
N ILE A 22 1.23 -11.79 3.42
CA ILE A 22 2.40 -11.99 2.55
C ILE A 22 3.49 -12.88 3.19
N ASP A 23 3.67 -12.76 4.50
CA ASP A 23 4.63 -13.56 5.28
C ASP A 23 4.23 -15.04 5.36
N TYR A 24 2.95 -15.37 5.11
CA TYR A 24 2.46 -16.74 5.07
C TYR A 24 2.59 -17.39 3.69
N GLU A 25 2.61 -16.59 2.62
CA GLU A 25 2.58 -17.07 1.24
C GLU A 25 3.97 -17.30 0.63
N ASP A 26 5.06 -16.88 1.30
CA ASP A 26 6.45 -16.95 0.80
C ASP A 26 6.58 -16.38 -0.63
N ILE A 27 5.90 -15.25 -0.88
CA ILE A 27 5.88 -14.54 -2.17
C ILE A 27 6.57 -13.18 -2.08
N THR A 28 7.19 -12.77 -3.18
CA THR A 28 7.78 -11.43 -3.30
C THR A 28 6.72 -10.35 -3.47
N TYR A 29 7.08 -9.09 -3.16
CA TYR A 29 6.21 -7.93 -3.37
C TYR A 29 5.78 -7.80 -4.84
N GLU A 30 6.71 -7.95 -5.78
CA GLU A 30 6.43 -7.97 -7.21
C GLU A 30 5.38 -9.03 -7.54
N LYS A 31 5.56 -10.26 -7.04
CA LYS A 31 4.63 -11.36 -7.35
C LYS A 31 3.24 -11.13 -6.77
N MET A 32 3.17 -10.58 -5.55
CA MET A 32 1.91 -10.19 -4.95
C MET A 32 1.20 -9.15 -5.81
N ILE A 33 1.90 -8.09 -6.23
CA ILE A 33 1.33 -7.03 -7.08
C ILE A 33 0.90 -7.58 -8.45
N GLU A 34 1.66 -8.47 -9.07
CA GLU A 34 1.23 -9.16 -10.30
C GLU A 34 -0.09 -9.92 -10.09
N ASN A 35 -0.23 -10.63 -8.97
CA ASN A 35 -1.43 -11.40 -8.66
C ASN A 35 -2.62 -10.47 -8.38
N TYR A 36 -2.40 -9.37 -7.66
CA TYR A 36 -3.39 -8.33 -7.45
C TYR A 36 -3.87 -7.75 -8.80
N LYS A 37 -2.97 -7.40 -9.71
CA LYS A 37 -3.30 -6.84 -11.03
C LYS A 37 -4.14 -7.78 -11.90
N LYS A 38 -4.00 -9.10 -11.75
CA LYS A 38 -4.79 -10.09 -12.50
C LYS A 38 -6.27 -10.12 -12.12
N VAL A 39 -6.59 -9.77 -10.87
CA VAL A 39 -7.97 -9.87 -10.34
C VAL A 39 -8.61 -8.50 -10.10
N THR A 40 -7.81 -7.43 -10.10
CA THR A 40 -8.28 -6.06 -9.93
C THR A 40 -8.66 -5.43 -11.27
N LYS A 41 -9.76 -4.67 -11.29
CA LYS A 41 -10.19 -3.95 -12.49
C LYS A 41 -9.19 -2.86 -12.84
N ARG A 42 -8.99 -2.61 -14.13
CA ARG A 42 -8.10 -1.54 -14.62
C ARG A 42 -8.41 -0.17 -14.02
N GLN A 43 -9.69 0.19 -13.89
CA GLN A 43 -10.12 1.46 -13.29
C GLN A 43 -9.66 1.59 -11.83
N ASP A 44 -9.73 0.50 -11.07
CA ASP A 44 -9.28 0.47 -9.67
C ASP A 44 -7.74 0.55 -9.61
N LEU A 45 -7.02 -0.08 -10.54
CA LEU A 45 -5.56 0.09 -10.64
C LEU A 45 -5.17 1.53 -10.94
N ASP A 46 -5.88 2.19 -11.88
CA ASP A 46 -5.64 3.60 -12.22
C ASP A 46 -5.93 4.52 -11.02
N LEU A 47 -6.98 4.24 -10.23
CA LEU A 47 -7.30 5.00 -9.02
C LEU A 47 -6.28 4.74 -7.88
N LEU A 48 -5.85 3.50 -7.69
CA LEU A 48 -4.81 3.14 -6.71
C LEU A 48 -3.50 3.90 -6.99
N LYS A 49 -3.14 4.05 -8.27
CA LYS A 49 -1.99 4.85 -8.70
C LYS A 49 -2.13 6.35 -8.36
N LEU A 50 -3.36 6.85 -8.15
CA LEU A 50 -3.60 8.21 -7.67
C LEU A 50 -3.59 8.29 -6.13
N GLU A 51 -4.13 7.29 -5.45
CA GLU A 51 -4.14 7.22 -3.98
C GLU A 51 -2.72 7.13 -3.39
N LEU A 52 -1.82 6.34 -3.99
CA LEU A 52 -0.46 6.12 -3.47
C LEU A 52 0.37 7.43 -3.37
N PRO A 53 0.42 8.30 -4.39
CA PRO A 53 1.04 9.63 -4.27
C PRO A 53 0.40 10.53 -3.20
N GLU A 54 -0.92 10.45 -3.02
CA GLU A 54 -1.61 11.24 -2.00
C GLU A 54 -1.27 10.73 -0.58
N LEU A 55 -1.25 9.41 -0.38
CA LEU A 55 -0.80 8.80 0.87
C LEU A 55 0.63 9.24 1.24
N LYS A 56 1.54 9.27 0.25
CA LYS A 56 2.93 9.75 0.47
C LYS A 56 2.95 11.19 1.01
N ARG A 57 2.12 12.09 0.45
CA ARG A 57 2.01 13.48 0.94
C ARG A 57 1.45 13.56 2.36
N GLU A 58 0.56 12.66 2.75
CA GLU A 58 0.01 12.62 4.11
C GLU A 58 1.01 12.03 5.12
N LEU A 59 1.82 11.05 4.72
CA LEU A 59 2.95 10.56 5.52
C LEU A 59 3.98 11.66 5.78
N ASP A 60 4.32 12.47 4.77
CA ASP A 60 5.24 13.61 4.91
C ASP A 60 4.72 14.68 5.89
N LYS A 61 3.40 14.86 5.96
CA LYS A 61 2.75 15.78 6.91
C LYS A 61 2.62 15.18 8.31
N ASN A 62 3.05 13.93 8.54
CA ASN A 62 2.85 13.18 9.77
C ASN A 62 1.37 13.06 10.19
N THR A 63 0.43 13.10 9.24
CA THR A 63 -1.00 12.91 9.52
C THR A 63 -1.39 11.43 9.61
N ILE A 64 -0.54 10.56 9.05
CA ILE A 64 -0.59 9.11 9.14
C ILE A 64 0.75 8.62 9.71
N ASP A 65 0.70 7.77 10.73
CA ASP A 65 1.88 7.20 11.40
C ASP A 65 2.27 5.87 10.73
N TYR A 66 3.56 5.62 10.50
CA TYR A 66 4.09 4.34 10.02
C TYR A 66 3.56 3.13 10.80
N LYS A 67 3.29 3.28 12.11
CA LYS A 67 2.72 2.20 12.93
C LYS A 67 1.33 1.78 12.46
N TYR A 68 0.54 2.71 11.91
CA TYR A 68 -0.77 2.40 11.36
C TYR A 68 -0.62 1.54 10.09
N ILE A 69 0.25 1.97 9.18
CA ILE A 69 0.54 1.22 7.95
C ILE A 69 1.11 -0.17 8.27
N SER A 70 2.05 -0.24 9.22
CA SER A 70 2.64 -1.49 9.70
C SER A 70 1.59 -2.50 10.18
N ARG A 71 0.62 -2.06 11.01
CA ARG A 71 -0.46 -2.91 11.50
C ARG A 71 -1.41 -3.35 10.39
N LEU A 72 -1.65 -2.46 9.42
CA LEU A 72 -2.56 -2.75 8.31
C LEU A 72 -1.95 -3.75 7.34
N SER A 73 -0.67 -3.59 6.98
CA SER A 73 0.01 -4.43 6.01
C SER A 73 0.71 -5.65 6.60
N ASN A 74 0.76 -5.77 7.93
CA ASN A 74 1.56 -6.76 8.65
C ASN A 74 3.06 -6.71 8.31
N ILE A 75 3.58 -5.54 7.91
CA ILE A 75 5.01 -5.33 7.59
C ILE A 75 5.63 -4.45 8.65
N TYR A 76 6.85 -4.79 9.07
CA TYR A 76 7.60 -3.98 10.01
C TYR A 76 8.27 -2.79 9.30
N PHE A 77 8.12 -1.59 9.88
CA PHE A 77 8.80 -0.36 9.45
C PHE A 77 9.44 0.32 10.68
N GLU A 78 10.64 0.87 10.54
CA GLU A 78 11.27 1.60 11.66
C GLU A 78 10.74 3.03 11.76
N ASN A 79 10.38 3.64 10.63
CA ASN A 79 9.94 5.03 10.53
C ASN A 79 9.12 5.29 9.24
N ASN A 80 8.68 6.54 9.04
CA ASN A 80 7.93 6.96 7.85
C ASN A 80 8.75 6.85 6.55
N ASP A 81 10.08 7.04 6.59
CA ASP A 81 10.92 6.94 5.39
C ASP A 81 10.95 5.52 4.83
N ASP A 82 10.91 4.51 5.70
CA ASP A 82 10.81 3.11 5.28
C ASP A 82 9.49 2.81 4.58
N VAL A 83 8.38 3.37 5.12
CA VAL A 83 7.07 3.28 4.47
C VAL A 83 7.12 3.94 3.09
N LEU A 84 7.71 5.14 2.97
CA LEU A 84 7.82 5.84 1.70
C LEU A 84 8.63 5.06 0.66
N LYS A 85 9.76 4.46 1.05
CA LYS A 85 10.56 3.60 0.17
C LYS A 85 9.75 2.39 -0.31
N TRP A 86 9.06 1.72 0.61
CA TRP A 86 8.23 0.57 0.28
C TRP A 86 7.05 0.92 -0.63
N LEU A 87 6.35 2.03 -0.38
CA LEU A 87 5.28 2.52 -1.26
C LEU A 87 5.80 2.97 -2.64
N ASN A 88 7.07 3.35 -2.77
CA ASN A 88 7.70 3.61 -4.08
C ASN A 88 7.95 2.30 -4.83
N GLU A 89 8.43 1.27 -4.15
CA GLU A 89 8.63 -0.06 -4.72
C GLU A 89 7.31 -0.66 -5.24
N ILE A 90 6.25 -0.62 -4.43
CA ILE A 90 4.90 -1.04 -4.85
C ILE A 90 4.44 -0.27 -6.10
N PHE A 91 4.65 1.04 -6.10
CA PHE A 91 4.23 1.89 -7.21
C PHE A 91 4.93 1.51 -8.52
N THR A 92 6.22 1.19 -8.46
CA THR A 92 6.97 0.68 -9.63
C THR A 92 6.35 -0.59 -10.19
N TYR A 93 6.03 -1.58 -9.36
CA TYR A 93 5.39 -2.83 -9.81
C TYR A 93 3.97 -2.64 -10.36
N LEU A 94 3.27 -1.58 -9.94
CA LEU A 94 1.97 -1.21 -10.50
C LEU A 94 2.10 -0.57 -11.89
N GLU A 95 3.21 0.10 -12.18
CA GLU A 95 3.49 0.74 -13.48
C GLU A 95 4.07 -0.22 -14.53
N GLU A 96 4.84 -1.23 -14.12
CA GLU A 96 5.39 -2.28 -15.00
C GLU A 96 4.32 -3.14 -15.67
#